data_AF-A0AAV7NF57-F1
#
_entry.id   AF-A0AAV7NF57-F1
#
_cell.length_a   1.000
_cell.length_b   1.000
_cell.length_c   1.000
_cell.angle_alpha   90.00
_cell.angle_beta   90.00
_cell.angle_gamma   90.00
#
_symmetry.space_group_name_H-M   'P 1'
#
loop_
_entity.id
_entity.type
_entity.pdbx_description
1 polymer ?
#
loop_
_entity_poly.entity_id
_entity_poly.type
_entity_poly.pdbx_seq_one_letter_code
_entity_poly.pdbx_strand_id
1 'polypeptide(L)'
;MDQYTEAPRSVLHCFGTDEKEHSETVEGVMSNLILGAIVSTRQALEGKIDSFSIELNFVRVDVCKVINKTREIEAKVVIQSPDTKELQATVRALIDKTKQLDDHLEDSEDGAGGCNLCFIIFSKGQEGSSLEAFLESWLQSIVDSSNLSAS
;
A
#
# COMPACT_ATOMS: atom_id res chain seq x y z
N MET A 1 83.76 -31.79 80.24
CA MET A 1 85.02 -31.39 79.58
C MET A 1 84.66 -30.24 78.67
N ASP A 2 84.91 -29.06 79.21
CA ASP A 2 84.59 -27.75 78.68
C ASP A 2 85.30 -27.47 77.36
N GLN A 3 84.65 -26.68 76.50
CA GLN A 3 85.32 -25.59 75.78
C GLN A 3 84.27 -24.55 75.35
N TYR A 4 84.17 -23.51 76.17
CA TYR A 4 83.63 -22.18 75.83
C TYR A 4 84.68 -21.42 75.02
N THR A 5 84.27 -20.73 73.93
CA THR A 5 84.75 -19.42 73.39
C THR A 5 84.34 -19.38 71.90
N GLU A 6 83.78 -18.34 71.26
CA GLU A 6 83.51 -16.92 71.51
C GLU A 6 82.31 -16.53 70.61
N ALA A 7 81.50 -15.56 71.04
CA ALA A 7 80.52 -14.89 70.18
C ALA A 7 81.12 -13.60 69.60
N PRO A 8 80.84 -13.23 68.34
CA PRO A 8 81.00 -11.86 67.89
C PRO A 8 79.65 -11.17 67.64
N ARG A 9 79.38 -10.21 68.53
CA ARG A 9 78.85 -8.84 68.31
C ARG A 9 77.82 -8.60 67.20
N SER A 10 76.67 -8.10 67.67
CA SER A 10 75.65 -7.37 66.92
C SER A 10 76.21 -6.32 65.96
N VAL A 11 75.68 -6.31 64.73
CA VAL A 11 75.56 -5.06 63.95
C VAL A 11 74.07 -4.76 63.85
N LEU A 12 73.65 -3.84 64.72
CA LEU A 12 72.40 -3.11 64.63
C LEU A 12 72.45 -2.31 63.31
N HIS A 13 71.92 -2.86 62.22
CA HIS A 13 71.68 -2.03 61.04
C HIS A 13 70.35 -1.32 61.26
N CYS A 14 70.48 -0.03 61.60
CA CYS A 14 69.41 0.91 61.80
C CYS A 14 68.42 0.87 60.63
N PHE A 15 67.12 0.72 60.95
CA PHE A 15 66.05 1.16 60.06
C PHE A 15 66.25 2.65 59.79
N GLY A 16 66.63 2.97 58.56
CA GLY A 16 66.84 4.32 58.10
C GLY A 16 66.59 4.35 56.61
N THR A 17 65.53 5.09 56.25
CA THR A 17 65.17 5.56 54.90
C THR A 17 64.79 4.51 53.87
N ASP A 18 63.50 4.17 53.82
CA ASP A 18 62.90 3.50 52.65
C ASP A 18 61.54 4.11 52.25
N GLU A 19 61.38 5.42 52.46
CA GLU A 19 60.19 6.15 52.01
C GLU A 19 60.33 6.73 50.59
N LYS A 20 61.52 6.67 49.97
CA LYS A 20 61.77 7.26 48.64
C LYS A 20 61.67 6.27 47.47
N GLU A 21 62.14 5.03 47.62
CA GLU A 21 62.04 4.02 46.55
C GLU A 21 60.61 3.47 46.37
N HIS A 22 59.79 3.49 47.41
CA HIS A 22 58.39 3.04 47.35
C HIS A 22 57.46 4.07 46.68
N SER A 23 57.85 5.36 46.64
CA SER A 23 57.03 6.43 46.07
C SER A 23 57.14 6.50 44.54
N GLU A 24 58.35 6.35 43.98
CA GLU A 24 58.58 6.39 42.52
C GLU A 24 57.95 5.18 41.80
N THR A 25 57.90 4.03 42.47
CA THR A 25 57.25 2.81 41.95
C THR A 25 55.72 2.91 41.97
N VAL A 26 55.13 3.49 43.02
CA VAL A 26 53.67 3.71 43.09
C VAL A 26 53.20 4.73 42.05
N GLU A 27 53.94 5.82 41.84
CA GLU A 27 53.62 6.85 40.84
C GLU A 27 53.74 6.31 39.40
N GLY A 28 54.77 5.50 39.13
CA GLY A 28 54.92 4.79 37.86
C GLY A 28 53.81 3.76 37.59
N VAL A 29 53.39 3.01 38.61
CA VAL A 29 52.26 2.07 38.51
C VAL A 29 50.94 2.81 38.27
N MET A 30 50.72 3.94 38.93
CA MET A 30 49.51 4.75 38.76
C MET A 30 49.45 5.42 37.38
N SER A 31 50.59 5.90 36.87
CA SER A 31 50.71 6.43 35.50
C SER A 31 50.41 5.36 34.44
N ASN A 32 50.94 4.15 34.61
CA ASN A 32 50.65 3.02 33.72
C ASN A 32 49.16 2.60 33.76
N LEU A 33 48.53 2.66 34.94
CA LEU A 33 47.10 2.40 35.09
C LEU A 33 46.25 3.46 34.36
N ILE A 34 46.61 4.73 34.47
CA ILE A 34 45.93 5.84 33.79
C ILE A 34 46.08 5.71 32.27
N LEU A 35 47.28 5.43 31.76
CA LEU A 35 47.52 5.20 30.34
C LEU A 35 46.73 3.98 29.83
N GLY A 36 46.69 2.89 30.60
CA GLY A 36 45.87 1.72 30.30
C GLY A 36 44.38 2.05 30.21
N ALA A 37 43.85 2.85 31.15
CA ALA A 37 42.47 3.31 31.13
C ALA A 37 42.16 4.22 29.93
N ILE A 38 43.08 5.11 29.56
CA ILE A 38 42.94 5.98 28.37
C ILE A 38 42.91 5.14 27.09
N VAL A 39 43.80 4.16 26.95
CA VAL A 39 43.82 3.26 25.78
C VAL A 39 42.53 2.44 25.71
N SER A 40 42.08 1.88 26.84
CA SER A 40 40.84 1.09 26.90
C SER A 40 39.61 1.93 26.55
N THR A 41 39.49 3.15 27.09
CA THR A 41 38.36 4.04 26.78
C THR A 41 38.38 4.51 25.32
N ARG A 42 39.57 4.79 24.77
CA ARG A 42 39.72 5.09 23.34
C ARG A 42 39.24 3.94 22.46
N GLN A 43 39.69 2.71 22.74
CA GLN A 43 39.29 1.53 21.97
C GLN A 43 37.77 1.28 22.07
N ALA A 44 37.19 1.45 23.26
CA ALA A 44 35.76 1.32 23.45
C ALA A 44 34.97 2.40 22.69
N LEU A 45 35.50 3.61 22.57
CA LEU A 45 34.89 4.69 21.81
C LEU A 45 35.00 4.45 20.29
N GLU A 46 36.18 4.04 19.80
CA GLU A 46 36.40 3.68 18.40
C GLU A 46 35.42 2.57 17.98
N GLY A 47 35.27 1.51 18.78
CA GLY A 47 34.31 0.44 18.49
C GLY A 47 32.84 0.90 18.46
N LYS A 48 32.45 1.87 19.31
CA LYS A 48 31.10 2.46 19.25
C LYS A 48 30.90 3.30 17.99
N ILE A 49 31.89 4.10 17.61
CA ILE A 49 31.84 4.93 16.39
C ILE A 49 31.72 4.05 15.14
N ASP A 50 32.45 2.94 15.11
CA ASP A 50 32.35 1.96 14.01
C ASP A 50 30.95 1.34 13.95
N SER A 51 30.40 0.93 15.10
CA SER A 51 29.02 0.42 15.19
C SER A 51 28.00 1.44 14.70
N PHE A 52 28.09 2.70 15.13
CA PHE A 52 27.20 3.77 14.66
C PHE A 52 27.34 4.02 13.16
N SER A 53 28.56 3.95 12.62
CA SER A 53 28.81 4.14 11.18
C SER A 53 28.15 3.02 10.35
N ILE A 54 28.19 1.79 10.86
CA ILE A 54 27.52 0.64 10.24
C ILE A 54 26.00 0.85 10.25
N GLU A 55 25.41 1.17 11.40
CA GLU A 55 23.97 1.41 11.52
C GLU A 55 23.50 2.58 10.63
N LEU A 56 24.25 3.68 10.59
CA LEU A 56 23.95 4.83 9.75
C LEU A 56 24.00 4.46 8.26
N ASN A 57 24.93 3.58 7.86
CA ASN A 57 25.00 3.08 6.50
C ASN A 57 23.78 2.21 6.15
N PHE A 58 23.31 1.36 7.07
CA PHE A 58 22.07 0.60 6.89
C PHE A 58 20.85 1.52 6.72
N VAL A 59 20.70 2.52 7.61
CA VAL A 59 19.62 3.51 7.52
C VAL A 59 19.68 4.25 6.19
N ARG A 60 20.86 4.68 5.74
CA ARG A 60 21.05 5.33 4.44
C ARG A 60 20.55 4.44 3.29
N VAL A 61 20.91 3.16 3.30
CA VAL A 61 20.49 2.20 2.27
C VAL A 61 18.96 2.05 2.27
N ASP A 62 18.35 1.91 3.44
CA ASP A 62 16.90 1.74 3.52
C ASP A 62 16.13 3.01 3.14
N VAL A 63 16.62 4.20 3.50
CA VAL A 63 16.08 5.47 3.03
C VAL A 63 16.14 5.57 1.51
N CYS A 64 17.28 5.19 0.89
CA CYS A 64 17.40 5.16 -0.57
C CYS A 64 16.38 4.20 -1.22
N LYS A 65 16.17 3.01 -0.64
CA LYS A 65 15.15 2.07 -1.14
C LYS A 65 13.75 2.67 -1.06
N VAL A 66 13.41 3.31 0.06
CA VAL A 66 12.11 3.96 0.26
C VAL A 66 11.91 5.07 -0.78
N ILE A 67 12.90 5.96 -0.97
CA ILE A 67 12.82 7.04 -1.95
C ILE A 67 12.58 6.48 -3.37
N ASN A 68 13.30 5.43 -3.75
CA ASN A 68 13.14 4.81 -5.07
C ASN A 68 11.73 4.21 -5.24
N LYS A 69 11.25 3.46 -4.24
CA LYS A 69 9.90 2.89 -4.26
C LYS A 69 8.82 3.97 -4.32
N THR A 70 8.99 5.07 -3.57
CA THR A 70 8.06 6.21 -3.62
C THR A 70 8.02 6.82 -5.02
N ARG A 71 9.17 7.05 -5.65
CA ARG A 71 9.25 7.56 -7.03
C ARG A 71 8.57 6.64 -8.04
N GLU A 72 8.75 5.34 -7.92
CA GLU A 72 8.07 4.36 -8.77
C GLU A 72 6.54 4.41 -8.61
N ILE A 73 6.06 4.56 -7.37
CA ILE A 73 4.62 4.68 -7.08
C ILE A 73 4.08 6.00 -7.65
N GLU A 74 4.77 7.11 -7.43
CA GLU A 74 4.39 8.42 -7.98
C GLU A 74 4.31 8.38 -9.51
N ALA A 75 5.32 7.78 -10.17
CA ALA A 75 5.31 7.61 -11.63
C ALA A 75 4.11 6.77 -12.09
N LYS A 76 3.80 5.65 -11.42
CA LYS A 76 2.63 4.82 -11.73
C LYS A 76 1.33 5.60 -11.57
N VAL A 77 1.18 6.38 -10.50
CA VAL A 77 -0.02 7.20 -10.26
C VAL A 77 -0.19 8.28 -11.33
N VAL A 78 0.90 8.95 -11.73
CA VAL A 78 0.87 9.98 -12.79
C VAL A 78 0.45 9.37 -14.13
N ILE A 79 0.90 8.15 -14.45
CA ILE A 79 0.55 7.46 -15.70
C ILE A 79 -0.89 6.94 -15.67
N GLN A 80 -1.35 6.38 -14.55
CA GLN A 80 -2.68 5.76 -14.47
C GLN A 80 -3.83 6.75 -14.22
N SER A 81 -3.55 7.94 -13.69
CA SER A 81 -4.59 8.95 -13.42
C SER A 81 -5.31 9.45 -14.69
N PRO A 82 -4.62 9.75 -15.81
CA PRO A 82 -5.24 10.04 -17.10
C PRO A 82 -6.15 8.92 -17.60
N ASP A 83 -5.65 7.67 -17.62
CA ASP A 83 -6.40 6.50 -18.11
C ASP A 83 -7.71 6.31 -17.33
N THR A 84 -7.67 6.53 -16.01
CA THR A 84 -8.87 6.42 -15.17
C THR A 84 -9.91 7.50 -15.49
N LYS A 85 -9.45 8.73 -15.78
CA LYS A 85 -10.35 9.84 -16.16
C LYS A 85 -10.96 9.61 -17.54
N GLU A 86 -10.16 9.15 -18.49
CA GLU A 86 -10.62 8.82 -19.84
C GLU A 86 -11.61 7.66 -19.82
N LEU A 87 -11.34 6.62 -19.03
CA LEU A 87 -12.26 5.51 -18.82
C LEU A 87 -13.57 5.99 -18.21
N GLN A 88 -13.53 6.85 -17.20
CA GLN A 88 -14.74 7.40 -16.58
C GLN A 88 -15.55 8.25 -17.57
N ALA A 89 -14.88 9.02 -18.44
CA ALA A 89 -15.54 9.78 -19.51
C ALA A 89 -16.20 8.84 -20.53
N THR A 90 -15.49 7.79 -20.94
CA THR A 90 -16.00 6.76 -21.88
C THR A 90 -17.23 6.05 -21.30
N VAL A 91 -17.18 5.67 -20.02
CA VAL A 91 -18.32 5.04 -19.33
C VAL A 91 -19.54 5.97 -19.30
N ARG A 92 -19.37 7.26 -19.00
CA ARG A 92 -20.49 8.22 -19.06
C ARG A 92 -21.07 8.34 -20.46
N ALA A 93 -20.23 8.47 -21.49
CA ALA A 93 -20.68 8.57 -22.87
C ALA A 93 -21.46 7.31 -23.31
N LEU A 94 -21.02 6.13 -22.86
CA LEU A 94 -21.73 4.87 -23.11
C LEU A 94 -23.07 4.84 -22.38
N ILE A 95 -23.14 5.25 -21.11
CA ILE A 95 -24.40 5.32 -20.35
C ILE A 95 -25.40 6.24 -21.05
N ASP A 96 -24.96 7.44 -21.46
CA ASP A 96 -25.82 8.41 -22.16
C ASP A 96 -26.32 7.84 -23.50
N LYS A 97 -25.43 7.16 -24.25
CA LYS A 97 -25.80 6.54 -25.52
C LYS A 97 -26.75 5.35 -25.34
N THR A 98 -26.56 4.54 -24.31
CA THR A 98 -27.49 3.47 -23.97
C THR A 98 -28.86 4.03 -23.63
N LYS A 99 -28.92 5.11 -22.84
CA LYS A 99 -30.19 5.76 -22.52
C LYS A 99 -30.89 6.30 -23.77
N GLN A 100 -30.16 6.97 -24.66
CA GLN A 100 -30.73 7.43 -25.93
C GLN A 100 -31.26 6.29 -26.79
N LEU A 101 -30.56 5.16 -26.84
CA LEU A 101 -31.03 3.98 -27.57
C LEU A 101 -32.28 3.37 -26.95
N ASP A 102 -32.37 3.38 -25.61
CA ASP A 102 -33.54 2.90 -24.87
C ASP A 102 -34.76 3.80 -25.16
N ASP A 103 -34.59 5.12 -25.05
CA ASP A 103 -35.62 6.12 -25.37
C ASP A 103 -36.10 5.96 -26.84
N HIS A 104 -35.17 5.74 -27.78
CA HIS A 104 -35.50 5.50 -29.19
C HIS A 104 -36.25 4.18 -29.42
N LEU A 105 -35.97 3.16 -28.61
CA LEU A 105 -36.63 1.87 -28.73
C LEU A 105 -38.05 1.97 -28.20
N GLU A 106 -38.26 2.66 -27.07
CA GLU A 106 -39.59 2.99 -26.54
C GLU A 106 -40.41 3.80 -27.55
N ASP A 107 -39.85 4.88 -28.11
CA ASP A 107 -40.49 5.68 -29.16
C ASP A 107 -40.87 4.83 -30.39
N SER A 108 -40.00 3.88 -30.77
CA SER A 108 -40.24 2.99 -31.91
C SER A 108 -41.28 1.92 -31.60
N GLU A 109 -41.33 1.40 -30.39
CA GLU A 109 -42.34 0.43 -29.95
C GLU A 109 -43.71 1.09 -29.85
N ASP A 110 -43.79 2.32 -29.34
CA ASP A 110 -45.02 3.11 -29.29
C ASP A 110 -45.49 3.51 -30.70
N GLY A 111 -44.56 3.92 -31.58
CA GLY A 111 -44.87 4.27 -32.96
C GLY A 111 -45.31 3.08 -33.82
N ALA A 112 -44.68 1.91 -33.63
CA ALA A 112 -45.07 0.68 -34.32
C ALA A 112 -46.35 0.08 -33.72
N GLY A 113 -46.51 0.13 -32.40
CA GLY A 113 -47.68 -0.32 -31.66
C GLY A 113 -48.94 0.49 -32.00
N GLY A 114 -48.79 1.79 -32.23
CA GLY A 114 -49.89 2.67 -32.64
C GLY A 114 -50.53 2.32 -34.00
N CYS A 115 -49.78 1.62 -34.87
CA CYS A 115 -50.29 1.14 -36.16
C CYS A 115 -50.75 -0.34 -36.12
N ASN A 116 -50.46 -1.06 -35.03
CA ASN A 116 -50.78 -2.47 -34.90
C ASN A 116 -52.14 -2.68 -34.22
N LEU A 117 -53.08 -3.28 -34.93
CA LEU A 117 -54.34 -3.75 -34.37
C LEU A 117 -54.15 -5.13 -33.72
N CYS A 118 -54.33 -5.21 -32.41
CA CYS A 118 -54.33 -6.48 -31.68
C CYS A 118 -55.75 -7.05 -31.59
N PHE A 119 -55.99 -8.17 -32.26
CA PHE A 119 -57.28 -8.85 -32.24
C PHE A 119 -57.31 -9.95 -31.18
N ILE A 120 -57.96 -9.70 -30.05
CA ILE A 120 -57.95 -10.60 -28.88
C ILE A 120 -59.18 -11.55 -28.85
N ILE A 121 -60.22 -11.29 -29.65
CA ILE A 121 -61.57 -11.87 -29.46
C ILE A 121 -61.94 -12.92 -30.52
N PHE A 122 -61.06 -13.26 -31.46
CA PHE A 122 -61.40 -14.23 -32.49
C PHE A 122 -61.17 -15.66 -32.01
N SER A 123 -62.19 -16.51 -32.20
CA SER A 123 -62.05 -17.94 -31.97
C SER A 123 -61.16 -18.55 -33.05
N LYS A 124 -60.32 -19.52 -32.67
CA LYS A 124 -59.40 -20.17 -33.59
C LYS A 124 -60.14 -20.75 -34.82
N GLY A 125 -59.78 -20.32 -36.03
CA GLY A 125 -60.40 -20.77 -37.28
C GLY A 125 -61.65 -19.98 -37.74
N GLN A 126 -62.03 -18.92 -37.02
CA GLN A 126 -63.14 -18.04 -37.41
C GLN A 126 -62.86 -17.26 -38.71
N GLU A 127 -61.58 -17.06 -39.05
CA GLU A 127 -61.14 -16.41 -40.29
C GLU A 127 -61.44 -17.20 -41.58
N GLY A 128 -61.80 -18.49 -41.46
CA GLY A 128 -62.07 -19.34 -42.61
C GLY A 128 -60.83 -19.54 -43.48
N SER A 129 -60.99 -19.45 -44.81
CA SER A 129 -59.90 -19.68 -45.77
C SER A 129 -59.10 -18.42 -46.14
N SER A 130 -59.61 -17.22 -45.82
CA SER A 130 -58.95 -15.95 -46.15
C SER A 130 -59.14 -14.93 -45.04
N LEU A 131 -58.02 -14.60 -44.38
CA LEU A 131 -57.98 -13.62 -43.30
C LEU A 131 -58.33 -12.20 -43.80
N GLU A 132 -57.90 -11.81 -45.00
CA GLU A 132 -58.21 -10.49 -45.58
C GLU A 132 -59.72 -10.32 -45.77
N ALA A 133 -60.38 -11.29 -46.41
CA ALA A 133 -61.82 -11.23 -46.66
C ALA A 133 -62.62 -11.22 -45.34
N PHE A 134 -62.14 -11.95 -44.33
CA PHE A 134 -62.71 -11.92 -42.99
C PHE A 134 -62.57 -10.53 -42.33
N LEU A 135 -61.38 -9.93 -42.36
CA LEU A 135 -61.13 -8.62 -41.78
C LEU A 135 -61.93 -7.52 -42.48
N GLU A 136 -62.04 -7.55 -43.81
CA GLU A 136 -62.86 -6.61 -44.59
C GLU A 136 -64.34 -6.68 -44.20
N SER A 137 -64.90 -7.90 -44.15
CA SER A 137 -66.31 -8.10 -43.78
C SER A 137 -66.59 -7.71 -42.32
N TRP A 138 -65.66 -8.01 -41.41
CA TRP A 138 -65.79 -7.68 -39.99
C TRP A 138 -65.69 -6.17 -39.74
N LEU A 139 -64.73 -5.49 -40.38
CA LEU A 139 -64.61 -4.03 -40.32
C LEU A 139 -65.87 -3.34 -40.84
N GLN A 140 -66.39 -3.80 -41.99
CA GLN A 140 -67.62 -3.24 -42.56
C GLN A 140 -68.80 -3.38 -41.60
N SER A 141 -68.96 -4.57 -40.98
CA SER A 141 -70.02 -4.82 -40.00
C SER A 141 -69.92 -3.91 -38.78
N ILE A 142 -68.72 -3.59 -38.30
CA ILE A 142 -68.53 -2.66 -37.18
C ILE A 142 -68.91 -1.24 -37.57
N VAL A 143 -68.40 -0.76 -38.72
CA VAL A 143 -68.67 0.59 -39.22
C VAL A 143 -70.17 0.82 -39.39
N ASP A 144 -70.86 -0.14 -40.00
CA ASP A 144 -72.31 -0.10 -40.20
C ASP A 144 -73.08 -0.09 -38.87
N SER A 145 -72.60 -0.86 -37.88
CA SER A 145 -73.19 -0.90 -36.53
C SER A 145 -72.99 0.40 -35.76
N SER A 146 -71.85 1.07 -35.92
CA SER A 146 -71.58 2.38 -35.29
C SER A 146 -72.38 3.53 -35.92
N ASN A 147 -72.73 3.45 -37.21
CA ASN A 147 -73.59 4.44 -37.85
C ASN A 147 -75.07 4.31 -37.43
N LEU A 148 -75.50 3.11 -37.04
CA LEU A 148 -76.84 2.83 -36.52
C LEU A 148 -77.06 3.29 -35.07
N SER A 149 -75.99 3.46 -34.27
CA SER A 149 -76.09 3.94 -32.88
C SER A 149 -75.97 5.46 -32.72
N ALA A 150 -75.64 6.17 -33.80
CA ALA A 150 -75.48 7.63 -33.85
C ALA A 150 -76.69 8.39 -34.45
N SER A 151 -77.75 7.69 -34.86
CA SER A 151 -79.05 8.24 -35.27
C SER A 151 -80.13 8.00 -34.22
#